data_AF-A0A5M4DGN7-F1
#
_entry.id   AF-A0A5M4DGN7-F1
#
_cell.length_a   1.000
_cell.length_b   1.000
_cell.length_c   1.000
_cell.angle_alpha   90.00
_cell.angle_beta   90.00
_cell.angle_gamma   90.00
#
_symmetry.space_group_name_H-M   'P 1'
#
loop_
_entity.id
_entity.type
_entity.pdbx_description
1 polymer ?
#
loop_
_entity_poly.entity_id
_entity_poly.type
_entity_poly.pdbx_seq_one_letter_code
_entity_poly.pdbx_strand_id
1 'polypeptide(L)'
;MCQPQGTLDRRDLPPVERNFACPSGTFVLRVFSDQDWKTREAIAELRTGKKQVWRRTLPHSFGPRDAVVLSDGKVVLFDEWINVASKVAISLLDERGQTVATFSYAEVKRISEQTSKDLTRGAALGPYHKGAWLSSKPTVSGNLVVVSAGNALLSLDCQKGTLKRSLER
;
A
#
# COMPACT_ATOMS: atom_id res chain seq x y z
N MET A 1 -7.82 18.88 42.00
CA MET A 1 -7.26 17.61 41.53
C MET A 1 -7.46 17.55 40.02
N CYS A 2 -6.42 17.85 39.24
CA CYS A 2 -6.48 17.76 37.78
C CYS A 2 -6.26 16.30 37.38
N GLN A 3 -7.29 15.63 36.87
CA GLN A 3 -7.08 14.42 36.09
C GLN A 3 -6.46 14.84 34.75
N PRO A 4 -5.32 14.24 34.32
CA PRO A 4 -4.83 14.48 32.97
C PRO A 4 -5.85 13.91 31.99
N GLN A 5 -6.44 14.81 31.19
CA GLN A 5 -7.27 14.46 30.05
C GLN A 5 -6.49 13.54 29.12
N GLY A 6 -7.22 12.55 28.59
CA GLY A 6 -6.73 11.37 27.90
C GLY A 6 -5.58 11.63 26.94
N THR A 7 -4.63 10.70 26.99
CA THR A 7 -3.63 10.41 25.98
C THR A 7 -4.28 10.51 24.60
N LEU A 8 -4.09 11.64 23.92
CA LEU A 8 -4.44 11.82 22.52
C LEU A 8 -3.71 10.73 21.73
N ASP A 9 -4.47 9.73 21.32
CA ASP A 9 -4.35 8.92 20.11
C ASP A 9 -3.00 9.08 19.41
N ARG A 10 -1.93 8.52 20.02
CA ARG A 10 -0.58 8.59 19.47
C ARG A 10 -0.59 7.65 18.26
N ARG A 11 -0.95 8.19 17.08
CA ARG A 11 -0.85 7.46 15.82
C ARG A 11 0.59 6.98 15.69
N ASP A 12 0.78 5.67 15.71
CA ASP A 12 2.08 5.09 15.38
C ASP A 12 2.41 5.47 13.94
N LEU A 13 3.38 6.36 13.81
CA LEU A 13 3.95 6.76 12.52
C LEU A 13 4.66 5.55 11.89
N PRO A 14 4.75 5.48 10.56
CA PRO A 14 5.55 4.44 9.92
C PRO A 14 7.03 4.61 10.30
N PRO A 15 7.84 3.55 10.19
CA PRO A 15 9.29 3.71 10.14
C PRO A 15 9.66 4.78 9.10
N VAL A 16 10.67 5.60 9.43
CA VAL A 16 11.14 6.71 8.56
C VAL A 16 11.52 6.22 7.17
N GLU A 17 11.98 4.97 7.08
CA GLU A 17 12.36 4.31 5.85
C GLU A 17 11.88 2.86 5.85
N ARG A 18 11.40 2.39 4.69
CA ARG A 18 11.11 0.99 4.40
C ARG A 18 11.60 0.63 3.01
N ASN A 19 12.07 -0.60 2.87
CA ASN A 19 12.61 -1.13 1.61
C ASN A 19 11.81 -2.36 1.17
N PHE A 20 11.49 -2.43 -0.12
CA PHE A 20 10.75 -3.51 -0.75
C PHE A 20 11.52 -3.96 -1.99
N ALA A 21 11.86 -5.25 -2.07
CA ALA A 21 12.61 -5.79 -3.19
C ALA A 21 11.73 -6.72 -4.04
N CYS A 22 11.99 -6.76 -5.35
CA CYS A 22 11.43 -7.83 -6.17
C CYS A 22 12.08 -9.18 -5.80
N PRO A 23 11.48 -10.34 -6.17
CA PRO A 23 12.01 -11.64 -5.78
C PRO A 23 13.47 -11.89 -6.15
N SER A 24 13.95 -11.35 -7.27
CA SER A 24 15.35 -11.47 -7.69
C SER A 24 16.30 -10.47 -7.03
N GLY A 25 15.78 -9.47 -6.30
CA GLY A 25 16.55 -8.37 -5.73
C GLY A 25 17.07 -7.33 -6.73
N THR A 26 16.79 -7.50 -8.03
CA THR A 26 17.26 -6.59 -9.09
C THR A 26 16.72 -5.16 -8.91
N PHE A 27 15.46 -5.06 -8.50
CA PHE A 27 14.79 -3.80 -8.22
C PHE A 27 14.50 -3.69 -6.72
N VAL A 28 14.86 -2.54 -6.15
CA VAL A 28 14.58 -2.21 -4.75
C VAL A 28 13.89 -0.86 -4.71
N LEU A 29 12.69 -0.84 -4.13
CA LEU A 29 11.93 0.35 -3.82
C LEU A 29 12.20 0.77 -2.38
N ARG A 30 12.67 2.00 -2.20
CA ARG A 30 12.79 2.67 -0.92
C ARG A 30 11.64 3.66 -0.76
N VAL A 31 10.91 3.57 0.35
CA VAL A 31 9.84 4.50 0.74
C VAL A 31 10.26 5.19 2.03
N PHE A 32 10.33 6.52 2.04
CA PHE A 32 10.86 7.26 3.18
C PHE A 32 10.28 8.67 3.33
N SER A 33 10.49 9.28 4.50
CA SER A 33 10.28 10.70 4.74
C SER A 33 11.63 11.38 4.96
N ASP A 34 11.88 12.50 4.30
CA ASP A 34 13.06 13.35 4.52
C ASP A 34 12.91 14.28 5.74
N GLN A 35 11.67 14.52 6.18
CA GLN A 35 11.34 15.37 7.33
C GLN A 35 10.89 14.58 8.57
N ASP A 36 11.26 13.30 8.73
CA ASP A 36 10.88 12.47 9.88
C ASP A 36 9.37 12.55 10.23
N TRP A 37 8.52 12.48 9.19
CA TRP A 37 7.06 12.59 9.26
C TRP A 37 6.50 13.86 9.92
N LYS A 38 7.29 14.95 9.98
CA LYS A 38 6.77 16.29 10.31
C LYS A 38 5.71 16.75 9.30
N THR A 39 5.82 16.29 8.05
CA THR A 39 4.78 16.37 7.03
C THR A 39 4.22 14.98 6.73
N ARG A 40 3.06 14.93 6.07
CA ARG A 40 2.46 13.66 5.63
C ARG A 40 3.07 13.13 4.32
N GLU A 41 4.07 13.81 3.79
CA GLU A 41 4.63 13.49 2.48
C GLU A 41 5.57 12.29 2.58
N ALA A 42 5.40 11.35 1.66
CA ALA A 42 6.32 10.23 1.50
C ALA A 42 6.99 10.33 0.14
N ILE A 43 8.25 9.93 0.10
CA ILE A 43 9.07 9.87 -1.10
C ILE A 43 9.29 8.39 -1.41
N ALA A 44 9.15 8.02 -2.68
CA ALA A 44 9.54 6.72 -3.20
C ALA A 44 10.72 6.87 -4.16
N GLU A 45 11.66 5.93 -4.08
CA GLU A 45 12.81 5.82 -4.96
C GLU A 45 12.97 4.36 -5.40
N LEU A 46 12.97 4.11 -6.70
CA LEU A 46 13.28 2.79 -7.26
C LEU A 46 14.73 2.77 -7.74
N ARG A 47 15.45 1.70 -7.40
CA ARG A 47 16.85 1.51 -7.79
C ARG A 47 17.08 0.15 -8.45
N THR A 48 18.10 0.09 -9.32
CA THR A 48 18.73 -1.16 -9.77
C THR A 48 20.18 -1.14 -9.29
N GLY A 49 20.49 -1.97 -8.30
CA GLY A 49 21.74 -1.87 -7.54
C GLY A 49 22.01 -0.43 -7.06
N LYS A 50 23.09 0.18 -7.54
CA LYS A 50 23.44 1.57 -7.18
C LYS A 50 22.75 2.64 -8.04
N LYS A 51 22.11 2.28 -9.16
CA LYS A 51 21.50 3.24 -10.08
C LYS A 51 20.09 3.61 -9.62
N GLN A 52 19.80 4.90 -9.47
CA GLN A 52 18.43 5.39 -9.32
C GLN A 52 17.72 5.28 -10.68
N VAL A 53 16.57 4.59 -10.70
CA VAL A 53 15.67 4.54 -11.87
C VAL A 53 14.79 5.77 -11.87
N TRP A 54 14.10 6.00 -10.76
CA TRP A 54 13.24 7.16 -10.56
C TRP A 54 13.11 7.49 -9.07
N ARG A 55 12.71 8.73 -8.77
CA ARG A 55 12.37 9.23 -7.44
C ARG A 55 11.19 10.18 -7.55
N ARG A 56 10.17 10.04 -6.69
CA ARG A 56 9.00 10.94 -6.68
C ARG A 56 8.34 11.03 -5.31
N THR A 57 7.66 12.14 -5.07
CA THR A 57 6.69 12.25 -3.98
C THR A 57 5.45 11.40 -4.30
N LEU A 58 4.97 10.67 -3.30
CA LEU A 58 3.80 9.82 -3.39
C LEU A 58 2.54 10.60 -2.94
N PRO A 59 1.37 10.28 -3.51
CA PRO A 59 0.10 10.86 -3.07
C PRO A 59 -0.43 10.21 -1.77
N HIS A 60 0.27 9.23 -1.21
CA HIS A 60 -0.15 8.50 -0.01
C HIS A 60 0.24 9.26 1.26
N SER A 61 -0.72 9.55 2.12
CA SER A 61 -0.46 10.18 3.42
C SER A 61 0.36 9.26 4.32
N PHE A 62 1.53 9.71 4.75
CA PHE A 62 2.53 8.91 5.46
C PHE A 62 2.99 7.66 4.71
N GLY A 63 2.86 7.69 3.38
CA GLY A 63 3.27 6.61 2.50
C GLY A 63 2.36 5.38 2.52
N PRO A 64 2.68 4.40 1.66
CA PRO A 64 1.94 3.15 1.54
C PRO A 64 2.06 2.28 2.79
N ARG A 65 1.07 1.49 3.17
CA ARG A 65 1.20 0.51 4.26
C ARG A 65 2.08 -0.67 3.88
N ASP A 66 1.96 -1.14 2.64
CA ASP A 66 2.86 -2.15 2.05
C ASP A 66 3.10 -1.84 0.57
N ALA A 67 4.09 -2.48 -0.05
CA ALA A 67 4.40 -2.35 -1.45
C ALA A 67 4.95 -3.66 -2.04
N VAL A 68 4.71 -3.82 -3.34
CA VAL A 68 5.22 -4.92 -4.14
C VAL A 68 6.04 -4.35 -5.29
N VAL A 69 7.19 -4.95 -5.55
CA VAL A 69 8.03 -4.64 -6.70
C VAL A 69 8.07 -5.86 -7.62
N LEU A 70 7.64 -5.69 -8.87
CA LEU A 70 7.67 -6.75 -9.87
C LEU A 70 9.06 -6.86 -10.51
N SER A 71 9.36 -8.01 -11.10
CA SER A 71 10.66 -8.28 -11.74
C SER A 71 10.92 -7.42 -12.99
N ASP A 72 9.88 -6.80 -13.56
CA ASP A 72 9.99 -5.86 -14.68
C ASP A 72 10.11 -4.39 -14.24
N GLY A 73 10.21 -4.14 -12.92
CA GLY A 73 10.36 -2.81 -12.35
C GLY A 73 9.05 -2.07 -12.05
N LYS A 74 7.88 -2.65 -12.34
CA LYS A 74 6.60 -2.09 -11.90
C LYS A 74 6.47 -2.16 -10.39
N VAL A 75 5.72 -1.21 -9.83
CA VAL A 75 5.52 -1.10 -8.38
C VAL A 75 4.04 -1.00 -8.07
N VAL A 76 3.58 -1.78 -7.11
CA VAL A 76 2.22 -1.66 -6.55
C VAL A 76 2.33 -1.19 -5.11
N LEU A 77 1.60 -0.13 -4.78
CA LEU A 77 1.56 0.49 -3.47
C LEU A 77 0.19 0.23 -2.83
N PHE A 78 0.17 -0.16 -1.55
CA PHE A 78 -1.03 -0.58 -0.85
C PHE A 78 -1.29 0.23 0.42
N ASP A 79 -2.46 0.87 0.43
CA ASP A 79 -3.11 1.60 1.53
C ASP A 79 -2.32 2.80 2.07
N GLU A 80 -2.98 3.80 2.65
CA GLU A 80 -2.29 4.89 3.34
C GLU A 80 -2.03 4.53 4.81
N TRP A 81 -0.95 5.07 5.39
CA TRP A 81 -0.63 4.90 6.82
C TRP A 81 -1.42 5.89 7.71
N ILE A 82 -2.76 5.91 7.57
CA ILE A 82 -3.65 6.85 8.31
C ILE A 82 -4.80 6.17 9.08
N ASN A 83 -4.91 4.84 9.00
CA ASN A 83 -5.89 3.99 9.72
C ASN A 83 -7.37 4.35 9.47
N VAL A 84 -7.65 5.12 8.43
CA VAL A 84 -8.99 5.49 7.97
C VAL A 84 -9.14 5.13 6.50
N ALA A 85 -10.34 5.33 5.94
CA ALA A 85 -10.58 5.11 4.52
C ALA A 85 -9.61 5.95 3.65
N SER A 86 -8.72 5.25 2.95
CA SER A 86 -7.68 5.85 2.13
C SER A 86 -8.26 6.46 0.85
N LYS A 87 -7.82 7.67 0.51
CA LYS A 87 -8.04 8.29 -0.80
C LYS A 87 -7.27 7.52 -1.87
N VAL A 88 -6.10 7.01 -1.51
CA VAL A 88 -5.23 6.21 -2.38
C VAL A 88 -5.00 4.84 -1.74
N ALA A 89 -5.90 3.90 -2.01
CA ALA A 89 -5.85 2.56 -1.42
C ALA A 89 -4.94 1.61 -2.19
N ILE A 90 -4.89 1.69 -3.52
CA ILE A 90 -3.95 0.92 -4.35
C ILE A 90 -3.43 1.85 -5.45
N SER A 91 -2.11 1.88 -5.68
CA SER A 91 -1.53 2.55 -6.85
C SER A 91 -0.62 1.59 -7.60
N LEU A 92 -0.76 1.53 -8.93
CA LEU A 92 0.18 0.86 -9.83
C LEU A 92 1.06 1.92 -10.50
N LEU A 93 2.37 1.76 -10.39
CA LEU A 93 3.36 2.57 -11.07
C LEU A 93 4.09 1.72 -12.12
N ASP A 94 4.36 2.32 -13.29
CA ASP A 94 5.21 1.73 -14.32
C ASP A 94 6.70 1.72 -13.90
N GLU A 95 7.56 1.14 -14.72
CA GLU A 95 9.01 1.07 -14.47
C GLU A 95 9.70 2.45 -14.46
N ARG A 96 9.00 3.50 -14.90
CA ARG A 96 9.45 4.90 -14.91
C ARG A 96 8.86 5.71 -13.74
N GLY A 97 8.05 5.07 -12.90
CA GLY A 97 7.40 5.69 -11.75
C GLY A 97 6.14 6.48 -12.09
N GLN A 98 5.62 6.38 -13.32
CA GLN A 98 4.36 7.00 -13.71
C GLN A 98 3.18 6.17 -13.23
N THR A 99 2.11 6.85 -12.83
CA THR A 99 0.90 6.19 -12.35
C THR A 99 0.12 5.58 -13.52
N VAL A 100 -0.01 4.25 -13.52
CA VAL A 100 -0.82 3.50 -14.49
C VAL A 100 -2.27 3.39 -14.04
N ALA A 101 -2.46 3.12 -12.75
CA ALA A 101 -3.80 3.00 -12.15
C ALA A 101 -3.79 3.42 -10.68
N THR A 102 -4.93 3.88 -10.20
CA THR A 102 -5.15 4.18 -8.78
C THR A 102 -6.56 3.80 -8.39
N PHE A 103 -6.71 3.22 -7.21
CA PHE A 103 -7.98 2.83 -6.63
C PHE A 103 -8.11 3.41 -5.23
N SER A 104 -9.24 4.03 -4.95
CA SER A 104 -9.62 4.52 -3.63
C SER A 104 -10.18 3.39 -2.74
N TYR A 105 -10.31 3.64 -1.44
CA TYR A 105 -10.99 2.72 -0.53
C TYR A 105 -12.43 2.42 -0.98
N ALA A 106 -13.15 3.40 -1.53
CA ALA A 106 -14.51 3.22 -2.01
C ALA A 106 -14.56 2.25 -3.20
N GLU A 107 -13.58 2.32 -4.11
CA GLU A 107 -13.46 1.39 -5.23
C GLU A 107 -13.05 0.00 -4.78
N VAL A 108 -12.09 -0.12 -3.85
CA VAL A 108 -11.73 -1.40 -3.23
C VAL A 108 -12.97 -2.06 -2.64
N LYS A 109 -13.74 -1.33 -1.82
CA LYS A 109 -14.99 -1.82 -1.22
C LYS A 109 -16.01 -2.28 -2.26
N ARG A 110 -16.20 -1.48 -3.31
CA ARG A 110 -17.15 -1.77 -4.39
C ARG A 110 -16.73 -3.02 -5.18
N ILE A 111 -15.45 -3.12 -5.55
CA ILE A 111 -14.92 -4.22 -6.37
C ILE A 111 -14.86 -5.51 -5.55
N SER A 112 -14.50 -5.45 -4.27
CA SER A 112 -14.48 -6.61 -3.38
C SER A 112 -15.87 -7.08 -2.97
N GLU A 113 -16.90 -6.28 -3.22
CA GLU A 113 -18.29 -6.52 -2.78
C GLU A 113 -18.38 -6.74 -1.25
N GLN A 114 -17.62 -5.94 -0.49
CA GLN A 114 -17.54 -6.05 0.97
C GLN A 114 -18.22 -4.87 1.64
N THR A 115 -18.73 -5.08 2.87
CA THR A 115 -19.11 -3.95 3.71
C THR A 115 -17.87 -3.31 4.34
N SER A 116 -17.99 -2.07 4.79
CA SER A 116 -16.90 -1.42 5.54
C SER A 116 -16.56 -2.19 6.82
N LYS A 117 -17.57 -2.80 7.45
CA LYS A 117 -17.39 -3.65 8.64
C LYS A 117 -16.54 -4.88 8.33
N ASP A 118 -16.78 -5.54 7.20
CA ASP A 118 -16.00 -6.72 6.79
C ASP A 118 -14.55 -6.36 6.48
N LEU A 119 -14.34 -5.26 5.76
CA LEU A 119 -13.00 -4.76 5.44
C LEU A 119 -12.20 -4.41 6.70
N THR A 120 -12.79 -3.65 7.63
CA THR A 120 -12.11 -3.24 8.87
C THR A 120 -11.85 -4.44 9.78
N ARG A 121 -12.80 -5.38 9.88
CA ARG A 121 -12.61 -6.63 10.61
C ARG A 121 -11.46 -7.46 10.03
N GLY A 122 -11.41 -7.59 8.71
CA GLY A 122 -10.32 -8.30 8.03
C GLY A 122 -8.96 -7.63 8.25
N ALA A 123 -8.87 -6.30 8.14
CA ALA A 123 -7.65 -5.55 8.39
C ALA A 123 -7.14 -5.68 9.84
N ALA A 124 -8.06 -5.72 10.82
CA ALA A 124 -7.72 -5.91 12.23
C ALA A 124 -7.15 -7.30 12.53
N LEU A 125 -7.62 -8.33 11.81
CA LEU A 125 -7.11 -9.71 11.90
C LEU A 125 -5.88 -9.96 11.03
N GLY A 126 -5.63 -9.07 10.07
CA GLY A 126 -4.52 -9.14 9.14
C GLY A 126 -3.16 -8.78 9.76
N PRO A 127 -2.07 -8.91 9.00
CA PRO A 127 -0.70 -8.79 9.50
C PRO A 127 -0.32 -7.39 9.98
N TYR A 128 -1.09 -6.37 9.60
CA TYR A 128 -0.83 -4.98 10.02
C TYR A 128 -1.66 -4.57 11.24
N HIS A 129 -2.67 -5.36 11.62
CA HIS A 129 -3.62 -5.11 12.72
C HIS A 129 -4.21 -3.68 12.76
N LYS A 130 -4.17 -2.98 11.62
CA LYS A 130 -4.46 -1.55 11.44
C LYS A 130 -4.81 -1.30 9.97
N GLY A 131 -5.39 -0.14 9.70
CA GLY A 131 -5.84 0.22 8.36
C GLY A 131 -7.33 -0.06 8.15
N ALA A 132 -7.84 0.39 7.01
CA ALA A 132 -9.28 0.31 6.76
C ALA A 132 -9.72 -0.96 6.03
N TRP A 133 -8.80 -1.66 5.34
CA TRP A 133 -9.18 -2.75 4.43
C TRP A 133 -8.13 -3.85 4.17
N LEU A 134 -6.83 -3.56 4.30
CA LEU A 134 -5.75 -4.47 3.89
C LEU A 134 -5.64 -5.66 4.86
N SER A 135 -6.20 -6.83 4.48
CA SER A 135 -6.32 -8.00 5.35
C SER A 135 -5.16 -8.99 5.28
N SER A 136 -4.30 -8.92 4.27
CA SER A 136 -3.17 -9.82 4.10
C SER A 136 -1.98 -9.12 3.46
N LYS A 137 -0.80 -9.76 3.52
CA LYS A 137 0.36 -9.31 2.75
C LYS A 137 0.07 -9.54 1.27
N PRO A 138 0.26 -8.54 0.40
CA PRO A 138 0.14 -8.73 -1.03
C PRO A 138 1.16 -9.75 -1.54
N THR A 139 0.77 -10.59 -2.50
CA THR A 139 1.64 -11.59 -3.12
C THR A 139 1.70 -11.43 -4.64
N VAL A 140 2.82 -11.78 -5.25
CA VAL A 140 3.05 -11.72 -6.70
C VAL A 140 2.97 -13.12 -7.29
N SER A 141 2.27 -13.25 -8.41
CA SER A 141 2.35 -14.41 -9.30
C SER A 141 2.38 -13.93 -10.76
N GLY A 142 3.58 -13.91 -11.35
CA GLY A 142 3.79 -13.31 -12.67
C GLY A 142 3.44 -11.81 -12.68
N ASN A 143 2.46 -11.44 -13.50
CA ASN A 143 1.96 -10.05 -13.60
C ASN A 143 0.74 -9.77 -12.72
N LEU A 144 0.30 -10.75 -11.92
CA LEU A 144 -0.80 -10.57 -11.00
C LEU A 144 -0.27 -10.27 -9.61
N VAL A 145 -0.82 -9.24 -8.98
CA VAL A 145 -0.66 -9.00 -7.56
C VAL A 145 -1.97 -9.29 -6.87
N VAL A 146 -1.94 -10.14 -5.86
CA VAL A 146 -3.11 -10.65 -5.16
C VAL A 146 -3.07 -10.18 -3.71
N VAL A 147 -4.22 -9.75 -3.18
CA VAL A 147 -4.34 -9.28 -1.81
C VAL A 147 -5.74 -9.52 -1.26
N SER A 148 -5.86 -9.82 0.03
CA SER A 148 -7.14 -10.02 0.68
C SER A 148 -7.71 -8.69 1.18
N ALA A 149 -9.02 -8.50 0.97
CA ALA A 149 -9.79 -7.36 1.43
C ALA A 149 -11.06 -7.88 2.13
N GLY A 150 -11.12 -7.79 3.46
CA GLY A 150 -12.17 -8.49 4.21
C GLY A 150 -12.09 -10.01 4.01
N ASN A 151 -13.19 -10.64 3.59
CA ASN A 151 -13.24 -12.05 3.19
C ASN A 151 -13.14 -12.28 1.67
N ALA A 152 -12.83 -11.24 0.90
CA ALA A 152 -12.65 -11.33 -0.55
C ALA A 152 -11.17 -11.30 -0.93
N LEU A 153 -10.86 -11.91 -2.07
CA LEU A 153 -9.56 -11.83 -2.71
C LEU A 153 -9.63 -10.82 -3.88
N LEU A 154 -8.68 -9.89 -3.92
CA LEU A 154 -8.52 -8.95 -5.03
C LEU A 154 -7.29 -9.33 -5.84
N SER A 155 -7.41 -9.25 -7.17
CA SER A 155 -6.30 -9.42 -8.10
C SER A 155 -6.15 -8.19 -8.98
N LEU A 156 -4.93 -7.65 -8.99
CA LEU A 156 -4.50 -6.56 -9.87
C LEU A 156 -3.69 -7.15 -11.03
N ASP A 157 -4.21 -7.00 -12.25
CA ASP A 157 -3.43 -7.20 -13.47
C ASP A 157 -2.52 -6.00 -13.69
N CYS A 158 -1.21 -6.20 -13.47
CA CYS A 158 -0.22 -5.13 -13.52
C CYS A 158 0.18 -4.74 -14.96
N GLN A 159 -0.24 -5.51 -15.98
CA GLN A 159 -0.11 -5.07 -17.37
C GLN A 159 -1.25 -4.15 -17.78
N LYS A 160 -2.48 -4.48 -17.35
CA LYS A 160 -3.68 -3.73 -17.75
C LYS A 160 -4.05 -2.62 -16.77
N GLY A 161 -3.50 -2.63 -15.56
CA GLY A 161 -3.91 -1.74 -14.48
C GLY A 161 -5.34 -2.00 -14.00
N THR A 162 -5.87 -3.22 -14.17
CA THR A 162 -7.25 -3.55 -13.83
C THR A 162 -7.32 -4.34 -12.54
N LEU A 163 -8.13 -3.86 -11.59
CA LEU A 163 -8.43 -4.55 -10.34
C LEU A 163 -9.75 -5.30 -10.44
N LYS A 164 -9.77 -6.55 -9.98
CA LYS A 164 -10.97 -7.39 -9.95
C LYS A 164 -11.03 -8.20 -8.67
N ARG A 165 -12.23 -8.61 -8.28
CA ARG A 165 -12.41 -9.69 -7.31
C ARG A 165 -12.04 -11.01 -7.96
N SER A 166 -11.23 -11.80 -7.26
CA SER A 166 -10.96 -13.18 -7.59
C SER A 166 -11.88 -14.08 -6.79
N LEU A 167 -12.45 -15.08 -7.45
CA LEU A 167 -13.04 -16.22 -6.77
C LEU A 167 -11.87 -17.11 -6.33
N GLU A 168 -11.80 -17.43 -5.04
CA GLU A 168 -10.90 -18.48 -4.56
C GLU A 168 -11.18 -19.75 -5.38
N ARG A 169 -10.10 -20.45 -5.77
CA ARG A 169 -10.20 -21.81 -6.30
C ARG A 169 -10.22 -22.80 -5.16
#